data_AF-A0ABC9BCK7-F1
#
_entry.id   AF-A0ABC9BCK7-F1
#
_cell.length_a   1.000
_cell.length_b   1.000
_cell.length_c   1.000
_cell.angle_alpha   90.00
_cell.angle_beta   90.00
_cell.angle_gamma   90.00
#
_symmetry.space_group_name_H-M   'P 1'
#
loop_
_entity.id
_entity.type
_entity.pdbx_description
1 polymer ?
#
loop_
_entity_poly.entity_id
_entity_poly.type
_entity_poly.pdbx_seq_one_letter_code
_entity_poly.pdbx_strand_id
1 'polypeptide(L)'
;MFTEEDFAGLDEERLRGVRAIFAAARGFKFSEETLRLHKLMDTDPKAAGRVILENEKRRYEKNIAPQRDAMLRQLQLQKEEDDAAASLRKQAKRQRVVASPPNMTNVGKDAGTGGHPSCSVSRKMLK
;
A
#
# COMPACT_ATOMS: atom_id res chain seq x y z
N MET A 1 6.85 33.76 -5.31
CA MET A 1 5.89 32.86 -5.98
C MET A 1 4.72 33.76 -6.34
N PHE A 2 4.39 33.92 -7.63
CA PHE A 2 3.28 34.79 -8.07
C PHE A 2 1.95 34.08 -7.81
N THR A 3 0.95 34.80 -7.30
CA THR A 3 -0.39 34.27 -6.96
C THR A 3 -1.40 34.64 -8.04
N GLU A 4 -2.55 33.95 -8.10
CA GLU A 4 -3.62 34.24 -9.07
C GLU A 4 -4.16 35.68 -8.95
N GLU A 5 -4.03 36.29 -7.77
CA GLU A 5 -4.42 37.68 -7.48
C GLU A 5 -3.51 38.70 -8.19
N ASP A 6 -2.23 38.37 -8.41
CA ASP A 6 -1.27 39.24 -9.11
C ASP A 6 -1.64 39.42 -10.60
N PHE A 7 -2.45 38.50 -11.15
CA PHE A 7 -2.86 38.49 -12.56
C PHE A 7 -4.29 38.98 -12.78
N ALA A 8 -5.11 39.04 -11.74
CA ALA A 8 -6.53 39.38 -11.81
C ALA A 8 -6.78 40.86 -12.19
N GLY A 9 -5.78 41.74 -12.02
CA GLY A 9 -5.87 43.17 -12.33
C GLY A 9 -5.12 43.63 -13.58
N LEU A 10 -4.52 42.71 -14.34
CA LEU A 10 -3.73 43.06 -15.52
C LEU A 10 -4.61 43.21 -16.76
N ASP A 11 -4.36 44.26 -17.54
CA ASP A 11 -4.96 44.40 -18.87
C ASP A 11 -4.53 43.24 -19.80
N GLU A 12 -5.34 43.00 -20.82
CA GLU A 12 -5.18 41.81 -21.68
C GLU A 12 -3.84 41.81 -22.45
N GLU A 13 -3.29 43.00 -22.71
CA GLU A 13 -2.03 43.22 -23.41
C GLU A 13 -0.82 42.91 -22.50
N ARG A 14 -0.85 43.32 -21.23
CA ARG A 14 0.16 42.95 -20.23
C ARG A 14 0.08 41.47 -19.89
N LEU A 15 -1.10 40.87 -19.82
CA LEU A 15 -1.25 39.42 -19.65
C LEU A 15 -0.62 38.64 -20.82
N ARG A 16 -0.74 39.12 -22.07
CA ARG A 16 -0.02 38.53 -23.21
C ARG A 16 1.49 38.69 -23.09
N GLY A 17 1.97 39.87 -22.69
CA GLY A 17 3.40 40.12 -22.46
C GLY A 17 4.00 39.21 -21.39
N VAL A 18 3.31 39.05 -20.26
CA VAL A 18 3.77 38.17 -19.17
C VAL A 18 3.75 36.70 -19.61
N ARG A 19 2.71 36.23 -20.32
CA ARG A 19 2.68 34.88 -20.90
C ARG A 19 3.82 34.64 -21.89
N ALA A 20 4.15 35.62 -22.73
CA ALA A 20 5.25 35.53 -23.67
C ALA A 20 6.61 35.47 -22.96
N ILE A 21 6.81 36.27 -21.90
CA ILE A 21 8.04 36.25 -21.08
C ILE A 21 8.19 34.91 -20.36
N PHE A 22 7.11 34.36 -19.78
CA PHE A 22 7.15 33.03 -19.16
C PHE A 22 7.41 31.90 -20.16
N ALA A 23 6.83 31.98 -21.36
CA ALA A 23 7.08 31.02 -22.43
C ALA A 23 8.54 31.08 -22.92
N ALA A 24 9.09 32.29 -23.05
CA ALA A 24 10.48 32.52 -23.47
C ALA A 24 11.49 32.11 -22.39
N ALA A 25 11.25 32.48 -21.12
CA ALA A 25 12.14 32.21 -20.00
C ALA A 25 12.24 30.72 -19.64
N ARG A 26 11.21 29.92 -19.97
CA ARG A 26 11.24 28.47 -19.72
C ARG A 26 11.78 27.64 -20.88
N GLY A 27 12.01 28.20 -22.07
CA GLY A 27 12.40 27.42 -23.25
C GLY A 27 11.46 26.23 -23.54
N PHE A 28 10.25 26.25 -22.98
CA PHE A 28 9.34 25.11 -22.96
C PHE A 28 8.67 25.08 -24.32
N LYS A 29 9.26 24.34 -25.26
CA LYS A 29 8.55 23.92 -26.46
C LYS A 29 7.41 23.03 -26.00
N PHE A 30 6.23 23.61 -25.84
CA PHE A 30 5.02 22.84 -25.69
C PHE A 30 4.99 21.82 -26.83
N SER A 31 4.86 20.54 -26.48
CA SER A 31 4.67 19.52 -27.50
C SER A 31 3.45 19.89 -28.35
N GLU A 32 3.42 19.46 -29.61
CA GLU A 32 2.28 19.76 -30.48
C GLU A 32 0.96 19.27 -29.87
N GLU A 33 1.02 18.18 -29.09
CA GLU A 33 -0.10 17.66 -28.29
C GLU A 33 -0.54 18.63 -27.19
N THR A 34 0.39 19.25 -26.47
CA THR A 34 0.07 20.24 -25.43
C THR A 34 -0.52 21.52 -26.02
N LEU A 35 -0.05 21.95 -27.19
CA LEU A 35 -0.63 23.10 -27.91
C LEU A 35 -2.04 22.81 -28.42
N ARG A 36 -2.28 21.60 -28.93
CA ARG A 36 -3.62 21.15 -29.34
C ARG A 36 -4.56 21.08 -28.13
N LEU A 37 -4.09 20.60 -26.99
CA LEU A 37 -4.87 20.54 -25.76
C LEU A 37 -5.22 21.94 -25.25
N HIS A 38 -4.29 22.90 -25.29
CA HIS A 38 -4.55 24.28 -24.88
C HIS A 38 -5.63 24.93 -25.77
N LYS A 39 -5.50 24.79 -27.10
CA LYS A 39 -6.53 25.26 -28.02
C LYS A 39 -7.89 24.61 -27.75
N LEU A 40 -7.89 23.32 -27.42
CA LEU A 40 -9.10 22.59 -27.08
C LEU A 40 -9.71 23.06 -25.76
N MET A 41 -8.91 23.44 -24.75
CA MET A 41 -9.42 24.03 -23.51
C MET A 41 -10.13 25.36 -23.75
N ASP A 42 -9.62 26.17 -24.68
CA ASP A 42 -10.20 27.46 -25.03
C ASP A 42 -11.52 27.32 -25.83
N THR A 43 -11.67 26.25 -26.63
CA THR A 43 -12.86 26.04 -27.48
C THR A 43 -13.92 25.09 -26.88
N ASP A 44 -13.49 24.00 -26.24
CA ASP A 44 -14.34 22.99 -25.60
C ASP A 44 -13.62 22.36 -24.39
N PRO A 45 -13.77 22.97 -23.19
CA PRO A 45 -13.11 22.49 -21.98
C PRO A 45 -13.58 21.08 -21.56
N LYS A 46 -14.80 20.66 -21.94
CA LYS A 46 -15.29 19.30 -21.65
C LYS A 46 -14.57 18.27 -22.51
N ALA A 47 -14.33 18.57 -23.79
CA ALA A 47 -13.52 17.72 -24.65
C ALA A 47 -12.07 17.63 -24.19
N ALA A 48 -11.48 18.76 -23.79
CA ALA A 48 -10.12 18.78 -23.23
C ALA A 48 -10.03 17.92 -21.96
N GLY A 49 -11.02 18.01 -21.06
CA GLY A 49 -11.11 17.18 -19.87
C GLY A 49 -11.13 15.68 -20.18
N ARG A 50 -11.86 15.26 -21.24
CA ARG A 50 -11.87 13.85 -21.68
C ARG A 50 -10.49 13.38 -22.15
N VAL A 51 -9.78 14.20 -22.91
CA VAL A 51 -8.43 13.87 -23.41
C VAL A 51 -7.42 13.75 -22.26
N ILE A 52 -7.48 14.65 -21.27
CA ILE A 52 -6.63 14.59 -20.07
C ILE A 52 -6.89 13.28 -19.31
N LEU A 53 -8.16 12.95 -19.07
CA LEU A 53 -8.54 11.73 -18.36
C LEU A 53 -8.12 10.47 -19.12
N GLU A 54 -8.24 10.45 -20.44
CA GLU A 54 -7.80 9.32 -21.27
C GLU A 54 -6.27 9.14 -21.22
N ASN A 55 -5.52 10.24 -21.28
CA ASN A 55 -4.06 10.22 -21.18
C ASN A 55 -3.60 9.75 -19.79
N GLU A 56 -4.22 10.24 -18.72
CA GLU A 56 -3.94 9.78 -17.35
C GLU A 56 -4.32 8.31 -17.16
N LYS A 57 -5.47 7.86 -17.69
CA LYS A 57 -5.85 6.44 -17.68
C LYS A 57 -4.80 5.58 -18.39
N ARG A 58 -4.37 5.98 -19.59
CA ARG A 58 -3.34 5.25 -20.36
C ARG A 58 -2.01 5.19 -19.59
N ARG A 59 -1.63 6.28 -18.91
CA ARG A 59 -0.44 6.33 -18.07
C ARG A 59 -0.56 5.39 -16.86
N TYR A 60 -1.73 5.37 -16.22
CA TYR A 60 -2.02 4.47 -15.11
C TYR A 60 -1.95 3.01 -15.54
N GLU A 61 -2.64 2.64 -16.62
CA GLU A 61 -2.66 1.27 -17.14
C GLU A 61 -1.28 0.77 -17.54
N LYS A 62 -0.46 1.63 -18.16
CA LYS A 62 0.88 1.24 -18.61
C LYS A 62 1.88 1.12 -17.46
N ASN A 63 1.86 2.06 -16.52
CA ASN A 63 2.96 2.23 -15.58
C ASN A 63 2.63 1.81 -14.14
N ILE A 64 1.35 1.89 -13.74
CA ILE A 64 0.92 1.74 -12.35
C ILE A 64 0.17 0.41 -12.16
N ALA A 65 -0.76 0.10 -13.05
CA ALA A 65 -1.59 -1.11 -12.95
C ALA A 65 -0.77 -2.41 -12.86
N PRO A 66 0.30 -2.63 -13.65
CA PRO A 66 1.07 -3.88 -13.59
C PRO A 66 1.74 -4.10 -12.23
N GLN A 67 2.28 -3.03 -11.63
CA GLN A 67 2.95 -3.09 -10.33
C GLN A 67 1.94 -3.33 -9.21
N ARG A 68 0.79 -2.64 -9.27
CA ARG A 68 -0.32 -2.86 -8.35
C ARG A 68 -0.81 -4.31 -8.42
N ASP A 69 -1.03 -4.83 -9.61
CA ASP A 69 -1.58 -6.17 -9.80
C ASP A 69 -0.56 -7.25 -9.37
N ALA A 70 0.73 -7.03 -9.62
CA ALA A 70 1.79 -7.89 -9.10
C ALA A 70 1.81 -7.91 -7.56
N MET A 71 1.71 -6.74 -6.93
CA MET A 71 1.66 -6.61 -5.46
C MET A 71 0.42 -7.29 -4.87
N LEU A 72 -0.75 -7.12 -5.50
CA LEU A 72 -1.98 -7.77 -5.07
C LEU A 72 -1.89 -9.29 -5.15
N ARG A 73 -1.30 -9.84 -6.23
CA ARG A 73 -1.05 -11.28 -6.35
C ARG A 73 -0.12 -11.80 -5.26
N GLN A 74 0.95 -11.06 -4.95
CA GLN A 74 1.88 -11.45 -3.89
C GLN A 74 1.20 -11.48 -2.51
N LEU A 75 0.37 -10.48 -2.20
CA LEU A 75 -0.40 -10.45 -0.95
C LEU A 75 -1.41 -11.61 -0.87
N GLN A 76 -2.02 -11.98 -2.01
CA GLN A 76 -2.93 -13.11 -2.08
C GLN A 76 -2.21 -14.43 -1.74
N LEU A 77 -1.04 -14.66 -2.36
CA LEU A 77 -0.22 -15.84 -2.09
C LEU A 77 0.24 -15.91 -0.63
N GLN A 78 0.70 -14.78 -0.07
CA GLN A 78 1.10 -14.72 1.34
C GLN A 78 -0.05 -15.09 2.28
N LYS A 79 -1.25 -14.61 1.97
CA LYS A 79 -2.45 -14.93 2.76
C LYS A 79 -2.77 -16.43 2.72
N GLU A 80 -2.68 -17.05 1.54
CA GLU A 80 -2.90 -18.49 1.38
C GLU A 80 -1.84 -19.32 2.13
N GLU A 81 -0.58 -18.89 2.11
CA GLU A 81 0.51 -19.50 2.88
C GLU A 81 0.27 -19.38 4.40
N ASP A 82 -0.13 -18.20 4.87
CA ASP A 82 -0.42 -17.95 6.28
C ASP A 82 -1.61 -18.78 6.77
N ASP A 83 -2.66 -18.90 5.96
CA ASP A 83 -3.83 -19.72 6.24
C ASP A 83 -3.46 -21.22 6.29
N ALA A 84 -2.62 -21.69 5.36
CA ALA A 84 -2.10 -23.05 5.35
C ALA A 84 -1.23 -23.34 6.59
N ALA A 85 -0.33 -22.42 6.96
CA ALA A 85 0.51 -22.53 8.14
C ALA A 85 -0.32 -22.53 9.44
N ALA A 86 -1.37 -21.71 9.52
CA ALA A 86 -2.30 -21.70 10.64
C ALA A 86 -3.09 -23.01 10.76
N SER A 87 -3.48 -23.61 9.63
CA SER A 87 -4.15 -24.91 9.58
C SER A 87 -3.22 -26.05 10.06
N LEU A 88 -1.97 -26.07 9.60
CA LEU A 88 -0.95 -27.03 10.03
C LEU A 88 -0.66 -26.92 11.54
N ARG A 89 -0.55 -25.70 12.10
CA ARG A 89 -0.39 -25.49 13.55
C ARG A 89 -1.58 -26.04 14.34
N LYS A 90 -2.81 -25.88 13.85
CA LYS A 90 -4.01 -26.45 14.48
C LYS A 90 -3.99 -27.98 14.42
N GLN A 91 -3.58 -28.59 13.31
CA GLN A 91 -3.44 -30.03 13.19
C GLN A 91 -2.34 -30.59 14.10
N ALA A 92 -1.16 -29.97 14.13
CA ALA A 92 -0.05 -30.35 15.02
C ALA A 92 -0.46 -30.28 16.50
N LYS A 93 -1.23 -29.25 16.89
CA LYS A 93 -1.78 -29.15 18.25
C LYS A 93 -2.76 -30.27 18.57
N ARG A 94 -3.57 -30.73 17.60
CA ARG A 94 -4.51 -31.86 17.78
C ARG A 94 -3.78 -33.20 17.86
N GLN A 95 -2.73 -33.42 17.06
CA GLN A 95 -1.94 -34.66 17.12
C GLN A 95 -1.20 -34.82 18.47
N ARG A 96 -0.71 -33.72 19.07
CA ARG A 96 -0.10 -33.76 20.42
C ARG A 96 -1.08 -34.20 21.52
N VAL A 97 -2.38 -33.96 21.34
CA VAL A 97 -3.42 -34.41 22.31
C VAL A 97 -3.68 -35.91 22.16
N VAL A 98 -3.54 -36.48 20.97
CA VAL A 98 -3.75 -37.91 20.70
C VAL A 98 -2.51 -38.75 21.04
N ALA A 99 -1.31 -38.18 20.94
CA ALA A 99 -0.04 -38.85 21.23
C ALA A 99 0.37 -38.78 22.73
N SER A 100 -0.58 -38.82 23.66
CA SER A 100 -0.23 -39.15 25.05
C SER A 100 -0.05 -40.68 25.12
N PRO A 101 1.09 -41.22 25.60
CA PRO A 101 1.22 -42.65 25.79
C PRO A 101 0.13 -43.10 26.78
N PRO A 102 -0.51 -44.27 26.58
CA PRO A 102 -1.37 -44.82 27.62
C PRO A 102 -0.50 -44.98 28.86
N ASN A 103 -0.88 -44.29 29.94
CA ASN A 103 -0.20 -44.39 31.23
C ASN A 103 -0.54 -45.78 31.79
N MET A 104 0.12 -46.81 31.26
CA MET A 104 0.07 -48.17 31.73
C MET A 104 1.29 -48.40 32.60
N THR A 105 1.13 -48.24 33.90
CA THR A 105 1.69 -49.17 34.88
C THR A 105 0.90 -49.06 36.17
N ASN A 106 0.06 -50.08 36.35
CA ASN A 106 -0.47 -50.48 37.64
C ASN A 106 0.66 -50.86 38.61
N VAL A 107 0.44 -50.54 39.87
CA VAL A 107 0.76 -51.35 41.06
C VAL A 107 2.21 -51.86 41.17
N GLY A 108 3.00 -51.14 41.96
CA GLY A 108 4.26 -51.59 42.52
C GLY A 108 4.50 -50.89 43.84
N LYS A 109 4.54 -51.68 44.91
CA LYS A 109 4.58 -51.35 46.33
C LYS A 109 5.81 -50.51 46.74
N ASP A 110 5.62 -49.78 47.83
CA ASP A 110 6.61 -49.40 48.85
C ASP A 110 7.27 -48.00 48.78
N ALA A 111 6.78 -47.17 49.72
CA ALA A 111 7.52 -46.34 50.69
C ALA A 111 8.55 -45.31 50.19
N GLY A 112 8.27 -44.02 50.47
CA GLY A 112 9.31 -42.99 50.47
C GLY A 112 8.80 -41.55 50.46
N THR A 113 8.38 -41.07 51.63
CA THR A 113 8.45 -39.68 52.13
C THR A 113 8.43 -38.50 51.15
N GLY A 114 7.44 -37.64 51.39
CA GLY A 114 7.14 -36.42 50.65
C GLY A 114 8.31 -35.46 50.43
N GLY A 115 8.26 -34.84 49.25
CA GLY A 115 9.05 -33.68 48.89
C GLY A 115 8.24 -32.82 47.93
N HIS A 116 7.43 -31.91 48.47
CA HIS A 116 6.97 -30.75 47.71
C HIS A 116 8.21 -29.94 47.27
N PRO A 117 8.21 -29.39 46.05
CA PRO A 117 8.50 -27.98 45.98
C PRO A 117 7.38 -27.23 45.26
N SER A 118 6.92 -26.22 45.97
CA SER A 118 5.98 -25.19 45.58
C SER A 118 6.29 -24.56 44.22
N CYS A 119 5.23 -24.40 43.44
CA CYS A 119 5.10 -23.38 42.41
C CYS A 119 5.40 -21.99 43.00
N SER A 120 6.43 -21.32 42.50
CA SER A 120 6.60 -19.87 42.70
C SER A 120 6.88 -19.19 41.35
N VAL A 121 5.81 -18.60 40.83
CA VAL A 121 5.82 -17.62 39.75
C VAL A 121 6.59 -16.40 40.23
N SER A 122 7.73 -16.08 39.61
CA SER A 122 8.38 -14.76 39.79
C SER A 122 8.13 -13.90 38.57
N ARG A 123 7.25 -12.92 38.76
CA ARG A 123 6.88 -11.84 37.84
C ARG A 123 7.80 -10.64 38.10
N LYS A 124 8.43 -10.11 37.04
CA LYS A 124 8.98 -8.75 36.80
C LYS A 124 9.54 -7.94 37.98
N MET A 125 10.70 -7.29 37.77
CA MET A 125 10.77 -5.83 37.62
C MET A 125 12.05 -5.40 36.89
N LEU A 126 11.87 -4.56 35.87
CA LEU A 126 12.91 -3.69 35.32
C LEU A 126 13.35 -2.69 36.39
N LYS A 127 14.66 -2.44 36.47
CA LYS A 127 15.26 -1.11 36.58
C LYS A 127 16.71 -1.19 36.14
#